data_AF-A0A4Y4DNH7-F1
#
_entry.id   AF-A0A4Y4DNH7-F1
#
_cell.length_a   1.000
_cell.length_b   1.000
_cell.length_c   1.000
_cell.angle_alpha   90.00
_cell.angle_beta   90.00
_cell.angle_gamma   90.00
#
_symmetry.space_group_name_H-M   'P 1'
#
loop_
_entity.id
_entity.type
_entity.pdbx_description
1 polymer ?
#
loop_
_entity_poly.entity_id
_entity_poly.type
_entity_poly.pdbx_seq_one_letter_code
_entity_poly.pdbx_strand_id
1 'polypeptide(L)'
;MADGIAAAAAEEFLQLVRSKDAERIAEFAESHLWTLFNCAYPDLVAAVSALPGGVLASYPALQLLHPLIPSAARTTHRMESEQFQKYRGSKTIDPLLALSLQIISLRINGQISLAHHRALTLQEQLGRHPLASHSALESPLWFYHHLVGSTMFMAGNTAGALGEFASARQIGQSLESLDARYSSMAREALIHALRGSSTEAEKIIDQLRELPEPSEAFRQAASGSIDCAKALISLHRLDADLPAMVDALAPLDAVDVVWPALLLIRTRSALAKNQPHQALEAVSIAAAAHPLDPHSLAYDAAVSAQIEACLLLGSVEQAEQIAQEAKTAGAYTRVALIWLAVVQGKFKKARERSKALAAEIKLSPYHRVELQLLAAWSEYLQLGRVCEGTWNSVAPFFTTENRELLSLFPQQFHDQLKNAASSGERAEITRVLEGLELRKPISQVPRLTAAEARVLQQLATENSHSQMAETLGISPNTLKTQIRQVYRKLNATSRPEAVITGSRLGLVRE
;
A
#
# COMPACT_ATOMS: atom_id res chain seq x y z
N MET A 1 -42.55 7.81 -1.77
CA MET A 1 -42.73 9.01 -0.91
C MET A 1 -41.43 9.77 -0.74
N ALA A 2 -40.32 9.09 -0.40
CA ALA A 2 -38.99 9.72 -0.32
C ALA A 2 -38.47 10.29 -1.65
N ASP A 3 -38.68 9.60 -2.78
CA ASP A 3 -38.32 10.16 -4.10
C ASP A 3 -39.04 11.46 -4.41
N GLY A 4 -40.26 11.63 -3.90
CA GLY A 4 -41.03 12.87 -4.05
C GLY A 4 -40.49 14.02 -3.19
N ILE A 5 -39.96 13.73 -2.00
CA ILE A 5 -39.34 14.72 -1.11
C ILE A 5 -37.98 15.15 -1.67
N ALA A 6 -37.16 14.20 -2.11
CA ALA A 6 -35.86 14.49 -2.72
C ALA A 6 -35.99 15.28 -4.03
N ALA A 7 -37.00 14.96 -4.87
CA ALA A 7 -37.29 15.71 -6.07
C ALA A 7 -37.78 17.14 -5.77
N ALA A 8 -38.65 17.30 -4.76
CA ALA A 8 -39.11 18.62 -4.33
C ALA A 8 -37.97 19.49 -3.80
N ALA A 9 -37.07 18.92 -2.98
CA ALA A 9 -35.89 19.63 -2.47
C ALA A 9 -34.93 20.06 -3.59
N ALA A 10 -34.73 19.21 -4.61
CA ALA A 10 -33.92 19.55 -5.77
C ALA A 10 -34.56 20.68 -6.61
N GLU A 11 -35.88 20.61 -6.83
CA GLU A 11 -36.60 21.65 -7.57
C GLU A 11 -36.55 23.00 -6.84
N GLU A 12 -36.81 23.01 -5.53
CA GLU A 12 -36.72 24.20 -4.69
C GLU A 12 -35.29 24.77 -4.71
N PHE A 13 -34.27 23.91 -4.60
CA PHE A 13 -32.88 24.33 -4.71
C PHE A 13 -32.58 25.03 -6.04
N LEU A 14 -33.03 24.47 -7.16
CA LEU A 14 -32.84 25.07 -8.48
C LEU A 14 -33.56 26.42 -8.61
N GLN A 15 -34.73 26.57 -7.99
CA GLN A 15 -35.43 27.86 -7.93
C GLN A 15 -34.65 28.88 -7.09
N LEU A 16 -34.09 28.47 -5.94
CA LEU A 16 -33.23 29.32 -5.11
C LEU A 16 -31.95 29.75 -5.83
N VAL A 17 -31.30 28.85 -6.56
CA VAL A 17 -30.11 29.19 -7.37
C VAL A 17 -30.41 30.30 -8.39
N ARG A 18 -31.63 30.32 -8.96
CA ARG A 18 -32.06 31.40 -9.88
C ARG A 18 -32.25 32.75 -9.19
N SER A 19 -32.52 32.77 -7.88
CA SER A 19 -32.67 34.01 -7.11
C SER A 19 -31.35 34.78 -6.94
N LYS A 20 -30.21 34.10 -7.08
CA LYS A 20 -28.84 34.62 -6.88
C LYS A 20 -28.56 35.16 -5.48
N ASP A 21 -29.39 34.83 -4.49
CA ASP A 21 -29.13 35.13 -3.09
C ASP A 21 -28.14 34.10 -2.51
N ALA A 22 -26.87 34.47 -2.45
CA ALA A 22 -25.80 33.56 -2.06
C ALA A 22 -25.97 32.98 -0.64
N GLU A 23 -26.50 33.78 0.31
CA GLU A 23 -26.67 33.34 1.70
C GLU A 23 -27.79 32.30 1.79
N ARG A 24 -28.92 32.56 1.12
CA ARG A 24 -30.05 31.61 1.07
C ARG A 24 -29.69 30.33 0.34
N ILE A 25 -28.92 30.41 -0.75
CA ILE A 25 -28.42 29.24 -1.47
C ILE A 25 -27.55 28.39 -0.53
N ALA A 26 -26.60 29.02 0.18
CA ALA A 26 -25.71 28.32 1.09
C ALA A 26 -26.45 27.71 2.30
N GLU A 27 -27.36 28.45 2.92
CA GLU A 27 -28.19 27.96 4.03
C GLU A 27 -29.04 26.76 3.63
N PHE A 28 -29.70 26.84 2.47
CA PHE A 28 -30.51 25.73 1.96
C PHE A 28 -29.65 24.52 1.61
N ALA A 29 -28.51 24.75 0.94
CA ALA A 29 -27.60 23.69 0.54
C ALA A 29 -26.98 22.95 1.75
N GLU A 30 -26.57 23.67 2.80
CA GLU A 30 -26.04 23.05 4.02
C GLU A 30 -27.13 22.26 4.76
N SER A 31 -28.36 22.78 4.78
CA SER A 31 -29.49 22.14 5.47
C SER A 31 -29.98 20.87 4.77
N HIS A 32 -29.82 20.78 3.45
CA HIS A 32 -30.22 19.63 2.64
C HIS A 32 -29.04 18.90 2.00
N LEU A 33 -27.84 19.02 2.62
CA LEU A 33 -26.57 18.58 2.04
C LEU A 33 -26.62 17.14 1.52
N TRP A 34 -27.06 16.20 2.36
CA TRP A 34 -27.10 14.79 1.99
C TRP A 34 -28.10 14.53 0.85
N THR A 35 -29.29 15.12 0.93
CA THR A 35 -30.33 14.97 -0.10
C THR A 35 -29.82 15.50 -1.44
N LEU A 36 -29.35 16.75 -1.48
CA LEU A 36 -28.86 17.38 -2.70
C LEU A 36 -27.62 16.68 -3.26
N PHE A 37 -26.74 16.16 -2.40
CA PHE A 37 -25.59 15.37 -2.84
C PHE A 37 -26.01 14.11 -3.61
N ASN A 38 -27.14 13.49 -3.27
CA ASN A 38 -27.60 12.27 -3.95
C ASN A 38 -28.53 12.55 -5.14
N CYS A 39 -29.32 13.63 -5.13
CA CYS A 39 -30.32 13.90 -6.19
C CYS A 39 -29.97 15.05 -7.15
N ALA A 40 -29.05 15.95 -6.78
CA ALA A 40 -28.74 17.17 -7.54
C ALA A 40 -27.24 17.52 -7.49
N TYR A 41 -26.36 16.51 -7.49
CA TYR A 41 -24.91 16.69 -7.30
C TYR A 41 -24.27 17.72 -8.25
N PRO A 42 -24.49 17.69 -9.58
CA PRO A 42 -23.85 18.65 -10.48
C PRO A 42 -24.28 20.10 -10.19
N ASP A 43 -25.57 20.31 -9.93
CA ASP A 43 -26.12 21.62 -9.59
C ASP A 43 -25.62 22.11 -8.24
N LEU A 44 -25.52 21.21 -7.25
CA LEU A 44 -24.97 21.51 -5.92
C LEU A 44 -23.52 21.97 -6.03
N VAL A 45 -22.66 21.23 -6.73
CA VAL A 45 -21.25 21.58 -6.91
C VAL A 45 -21.10 22.89 -7.69
N ALA A 46 -21.91 23.10 -8.74
CA ALA A 46 -21.90 24.35 -9.51
C ALA A 46 -22.31 25.55 -8.65
N ALA A 47 -23.37 25.41 -7.84
CA ALA A 47 -23.81 26.46 -6.93
C ALA A 47 -22.76 26.77 -5.86
N VAL A 48 -22.18 25.75 -5.22
CA VAL A 48 -21.10 25.92 -4.22
C VAL A 48 -19.88 26.62 -4.83
N SER A 49 -19.51 26.28 -6.05
CA SER A 49 -18.39 26.89 -6.77
C SER A 49 -18.64 28.37 -7.11
N ALA A 50 -19.90 28.78 -7.21
CA ALA A 50 -20.30 30.15 -7.50
C ALA A 50 -20.49 31.03 -6.24
N LEU A 51 -20.46 30.44 -5.04
CA LEU A 51 -20.62 31.19 -3.79
C LEU A 51 -19.44 32.15 -3.57
N PRO A 52 -19.68 33.40 -3.11
CA PRO A 52 -18.62 34.30 -2.70
C PRO A 52 -17.79 33.68 -1.56
N GLY A 53 -16.47 33.86 -1.58
CA GLY A 53 -15.57 33.25 -0.58
C GLY A 53 -15.92 33.60 0.87
N GLY A 54 -16.43 34.82 1.13
CA GLY A 54 -16.90 35.23 2.45
C GLY A 54 -18.14 34.48 2.93
N VAL A 55 -19.06 34.14 2.01
CA VAL A 55 -20.22 33.28 2.32
C VAL A 55 -19.73 31.86 2.57
N LEU A 56 -18.98 31.28 1.62
CA LEU A 56 -18.50 29.91 1.72
C LEU A 56 -17.67 29.63 2.99
N ALA A 57 -16.90 30.62 3.47
CA ALA A 57 -16.17 30.53 4.74
C ALA A 57 -17.06 30.22 5.95
N SER A 58 -18.31 30.69 5.95
CA SER A 58 -19.30 30.45 7.01
C SER A 58 -19.94 29.06 6.96
N TYR A 59 -19.79 28.34 5.83
CA TYR A 59 -20.38 27.01 5.59
C TYR A 59 -19.30 25.92 5.34
N PRO A 60 -18.57 25.46 6.39
CA PRO A 60 -17.54 24.42 6.26
C PRO A 60 -17.95 23.11 5.59
N ALA A 61 -19.24 22.74 5.67
CA ALA A 61 -19.72 21.53 5.01
C ALA A 61 -19.68 21.70 3.48
N LEU A 62 -20.10 22.86 2.98
CA LEU A 62 -20.09 23.19 1.56
C LEU A 62 -18.67 23.41 1.03
N GLN A 63 -17.75 23.91 1.87
CA GLN A 63 -16.33 24.00 1.48
C GLN A 63 -15.80 22.64 0.98
N LEU A 64 -16.14 21.53 1.65
CA LEU A 64 -15.67 20.21 1.23
C LEU A 64 -16.15 19.77 -0.16
N LEU A 65 -17.21 20.39 -0.69
CA LEU A 65 -17.70 20.16 -2.05
C LEU A 65 -17.07 21.08 -3.10
N HIS A 66 -16.36 22.12 -2.68
CA HIS A 66 -15.77 23.08 -3.59
C HIS A 66 -14.56 22.46 -4.32
N PRO A 67 -14.51 22.43 -5.67
CA PRO A 67 -13.49 21.71 -6.44
C PRO A 67 -12.04 22.12 -6.16
N LEU A 68 -11.82 23.36 -5.73
CA LEU A 68 -10.48 23.87 -5.40
C LEU A 68 -9.97 23.50 -4.00
N ILE A 69 -10.84 23.06 -3.08
CA ILE A 69 -10.44 22.78 -1.69
C ILE A 69 -9.35 21.70 -1.60
N PRO A 70 -9.46 20.57 -2.30
CA PRO A 70 -8.40 19.58 -2.32
C PRO A 70 -7.02 20.12 -2.76
N SER A 71 -6.99 21.06 -3.70
CA SER A 71 -5.76 21.71 -4.16
C SER A 71 -5.26 22.81 -3.21
N ALA A 72 -6.17 23.56 -2.59
CA ALA A 72 -5.85 24.58 -1.60
C ALA A 72 -5.27 23.99 -0.30
N ALA A 73 -5.80 22.85 0.14
CA ALA A 73 -5.34 22.12 1.33
C ALA A 73 -3.86 21.68 1.25
N ARG A 74 -3.34 21.52 0.04
CA ARG A 74 -1.94 21.13 -0.21
C ARG A 74 -0.95 22.30 -0.20
N THR A 75 -1.41 23.51 -0.47
CA THR A 75 -0.52 24.63 -0.84
C THR A 75 -0.57 25.82 0.10
N THR A 76 -1.77 26.23 0.53
CA THR A 76 -1.94 27.56 1.15
C THR A 76 -2.84 27.55 2.39
N HIS A 77 -3.90 26.72 2.43
CA HIS A 77 -4.90 26.79 3.49
C HIS A 77 -5.37 25.39 3.91
N ARG A 78 -4.90 24.90 5.07
CA ARG A 78 -5.45 23.68 5.67
C ARG A 78 -6.84 23.96 6.19
N MET A 79 -7.80 23.09 5.89
CA MET A 79 -9.12 23.17 6.49
C MET A 79 -9.03 22.71 7.94
N GLU A 80 -9.26 23.61 8.90
CA GLU A 80 -9.19 23.23 10.31
C GLU A 80 -10.32 22.26 10.65
N SER A 81 -9.97 21.07 11.12
CA SER A 81 -10.98 20.06 11.48
C SER A 81 -11.88 20.50 12.66
N GLU A 82 -11.49 21.53 13.40
CA GLU A 82 -12.22 22.07 14.54
C GLU A 82 -13.44 22.90 14.14
N GLN A 83 -13.47 23.48 12.94
CA GLN A 83 -14.61 24.26 12.46
C GLN A 83 -15.91 23.43 12.38
N PHE A 84 -15.80 22.10 12.24
CA PHE A 84 -16.94 21.17 12.26
C PHE A 84 -17.57 21.03 13.65
N GLN A 85 -16.93 21.52 14.72
CA GLN A 85 -17.55 21.60 16.03
C GLN A 85 -18.77 22.55 16.05
N LYS A 86 -18.90 23.47 15.07
CA LYS A 86 -20.08 24.34 14.94
C LYS A 86 -21.39 23.55 14.81
N TYR A 87 -21.32 22.31 14.31
CA TYR A 87 -22.50 21.44 14.13
C TYR A 87 -22.90 20.69 15.40
N ARG A 88 -22.20 20.86 16.53
CA ARG A 88 -22.64 20.26 17.80
C ARG A 88 -24.02 20.81 18.18
N GLY A 89 -25.01 19.94 18.23
CA GLY A 89 -26.39 20.31 18.52
C GLY A 89 -27.13 20.97 17.34
N SER A 90 -26.58 20.90 16.12
CA SER A 90 -27.31 21.31 14.92
C SER A 90 -28.56 20.45 14.73
N LYS A 91 -29.64 21.08 14.24
CA LYS A 91 -30.90 20.40 13.90
C LYS A 91 -30.90 19.86 12.47
N THR A 92 -30.02 20.38 11.61
CA THR A 92 -29.98 20.05 10.18
C THR A 92 -28.84 19.09 9.84
N ILE A 93 -27.70 19.23 10.52
CA ILE A 93 -26.57 18.32 10.38
C ILE A 93 -26.48 17.49 11.65
N ASP A 94 -26.78 16.21 11.52
CA ASP A 94 -26.72 15.29 12.65
C ASP A 94 -25.26 15.07 13.13
N PRO A 95 -25.05 14.62 14.38
CA PRO A 95 -23.71 14.43 14.94
C PRO A 95 -22.81 13.45 14.16
N LEU A 96 -23.38 12.42 13.54
CA LEU A 96 -22.63 11.43 12.74
C LEU A 96 -22.20 12.05 11.41
N LEU A 97 -23.04 12.87 10.79
CA LEU A 97 -22.68 13.62 9.58
C LEU A 97 -21.58 14.64 9.89
N ALA A 98 -21.69 15.38 11.00
CA ALA A 98 -20.65 16.32 11.42
C ALA A 98 -19.29 15.62 11.63
N LEU A 99 -19.29 14.46 12.30
CA LEU A 99 -18.08 13.64 12.48
C LEU A 99 -17.54 13.13 11.14
N SER A 100 -18.43 12.77 10.21
CA SER A 100 -18.07 12.34 8.85
C SER A 100 -17.37 13.45 8.06
N LEU A 101 -17.89 14.68 8.11
CA LEU A 101 -17.27 15.84 7.48
C LEU A 101 -15.89 16.14 8.09
N GLN A 102 -15.73 15.97 9.41
CA GLN A 102 -14.43 16.07 10.08
C GLN A 102 -13.42 15.03 9.55
N ILE A 103 -13.84 13.77 9.37
CA ILE A 103 -13.01 12.71 8.80
C ILE A 103 -12.59 13.07 7.37
N ILE A 104 -13.52 13.55 6.53
CA ILE A 104 -13.23 13.96 5.15
C ILE A 104 -12.17 15.08 5.13
N SER A 105 -12.33 16.12 5.96
CA SER A 105 -11.36 17.21 6.09
C SER A 105 -9.97 16.71 6.51
N LEU A 106 -9.89 15.85 7.52
CA LEU A 106 -8.62 15.28 7.98
C LEU A 106 -7.92 14.48 6.87
N ARG A 107 -8.68 13.73 6.05
CA ARG A 107 -8.12 12.99 4.90
C ARG A 107 -7.59 13.93 3.81
N ILE A 108 -8.33 14.98 3.48
CA ILE A 108 -7.92 15.99 2.49
C ILE A 108 -6.61 16.68 2.94
N ASN A 109 -6.46 16.94 4.24
CA ASN A 109 -5.24 17.51 4.82
C ASN A 109 -4.07 16.50 4.95
N GLY A 110 -4.25 15.25 4.52
CA GLY A 110 -3.26 14.17 4.65
C GLY A 110 -3.05 13.66 6.08
N GLN A 111 -3.92 14.01 7.04
CA GLN A 111 -3.82 13.60 8.45
C GLN A 111 -4.50 12.25 8.68
N ILE A 112 -3.99 11.21 8.01
CA ILE A 112 -4.65 9.89 7.95
C ILE A 112 -4.73 9.21 9.32
N SER A 113 -3.70 9.35 10.17
CA SER A 113 -3.73 8.82 11.54
C SER A 113 -4.92 9.38 12.35
N LEU A 114 -5.14 10.70 12.28
CA LEU A 114 -6.22 11.36 13.00
C LEU A 114 -7.59 11.02 12.39
N ALA A 115 -7.67 10.98 11.06
CA ALA A 115 -8.88 10.56 10.35
C ALA A 115 -9.28 9.14 10.76
N HIS A 116 -8.32 8.21 10.84
CA HIS A 116 -8.55 6.84 11.26
C HIS A 116 -9.08 6.76 12.70
N HIS A 117 -8.50 7.52 13.63
CA HIS A 117 -9.01 7.55 15.00
C HIS A 117 -10.46 8.03 15.06
N ARG A 118 -10.82 9.09 14.31
CA ARG A 118 -12.20 9.58 14.22
C ARG A 118 -13.13 8.59 13.53
N ALA A 119 -12.66 7.86 12.53
CA ALA A 119 -13.42 6.79 11.89
C ALA A 119 -13.75 5.65 12.86
N LEU A 120 -12.83 5.28 13.76
CA LEU A 120 -13.11 4.30 14.82
C LEU A 120 -14.16 4.82 15.81
N THR A 121 -14.13 6.11 16.15
CA THR A 121 -15.19 6.73 16.96
C THR A 121 -16.54 6.67 16.26
N LEU A 122 -16.58 6.97 14.96
CA LEU A 122 -17.82 6.88 14.17
C LEU A 122 -18.33 5.44 14.14
N GLN A 123 -17.46 4.45 13.88
CA GLN A 123 -17.78 3.03 13.90
C GLN A 123 -18.40 2.60 15.25
N GLU A 124 -17.82 3.03 16.36
CA GLU A 124 -18.33 2.73 17.69
C GLU A 124 -19.71 3.36 17.94
N GLN A 125 -19.93 4.60 17.48
CA GLN A 125 -21.23 5.26 17.59
C GLN A 125 -22.30 4.56 16.75
N LEU A 126 -21.97 4.15 15.52
CA LEU A 126 -22.86 3.38 14.65
C LEU A 126 -23.33 2.08 15.33
N GLY A 127 -22.42 1.36 16.00
CA GLY A 127 -22.76 0.13 16.73
C GLY A 127 -23.68 0.32 17.94
N ARG A 128 -23.78 1.55 18.47
CA ARG A 128 -24.62 1.89 19.64
C ARG A 128 -25.98 2.49 19.26
N HIS A 129 -26.16 2.93 18.01
CA HIS A 129 -27.37 3.59 17.55
C HIS A 129 -28.41 2.57 17.01
N PRO A 130 -29.68 2.59 17.49
CA PRO A 130 -30.72 1.71 16.97
C PRO A 130 -31.06 2.01 15.50
N LEU A 131 -31.16 0.98 14.66
CA LEU A 131 -31.60 1.08 13.26
C LEU A 131 -32.98 1.76 13.11
N ALA A 132 -33.84 1.62 14.12
CA ALA A 132 -35.20 2.16 14.13
C ALA A 132 -35.30 3.70 14.17
N SER A 133 -34.18 4.41 14.38
CA SER A 133 -34.15 5.88 14.49
C SER A 133 -34.07 6.62 13.15
N HIS A 134 -33.85 5.90 12.04
CA HIS A 134 -33.63 6.50 10.72
C HIS A 134 -34.80 6.16 9.80
N SER A 135 -35.49 7.16 9.23
CA SER A 135 -36.34 6.93 8.07
C SER A 135 -35.45 6.36 6.95
N ALA A 136 -35.84 5.20 6.40
CA ALA A 136 -34.96 4.34 5.62
C ALA A 136 -34.38 4.96 4.34
N LEU A 137 -34.93 6.07 3.83
CA LEU A 137 -34.56 6.62 2.51
C LEU A 137 -33.76 7.92 2.57
N GLU A 138 -33.64 8.58 3.73
CA GLU A 138 -32.89 9.84 3.89
C GLU A 138 -31.62 9.68 4.75
N SER A 139 -31.36 8.46 5.24
CA SER A 139 -30.26 8.20 6.16
C SER A 139 -28.92 8.01 5.44
N PRO A 140 -27.84 8.72 5.83
CA PRO A 140 -26.50 8.51 5.27
C PRO A 140 -25.82 7.25 5.83
N LEU A 141 -26.57 6.31 6.42
CA LEU A 141 -26.02 5.19 7.19
C LEU A 141 -25.01 4.35 6.39
N TRP A 142 -25.34 3.99 5.14
CA TRP A 142 -24.42 3.25 4.28
C TRP A 142 -23.15 4.06 3.99
N PHE A 143 -23.28 5.38 3.84
CA PHE A 143 -22.18 6.29 3.55
C PHE A 143 -21.24 6.41 4.75
N TYR A 144 -21.75 6.36 5.98
CA TYR A 144 -20.92 6.34 7.18
C TYR A 144 -20.01 5.10 7.21
N HIS A 145 -20.56 3.92 6.95
CA HIS A 145 -19.77 2.70 6.81
C HIS A 145 -18.76 2.79 5.65
N HIS A 146 -19.20 3.27 4.49
CA HIS A 146 -18.32 3.47 3.34
C HIS A 146 -17.16 4.45 3.63
N LEU A 147 -17.42 5.51 4.38
CA LEU A 147 -16.43 6.50 4.81
C LEU A 147 -15.43 5.91 5.81
N VAL A 148 -15.92 5.15 6.80
CA VAL A 148 -15.07 4.44 7.77
C VAL A 148 -14.16 3.46 7.02
N GLY A 149 -14.73 2.61 6.15
CA GLY A 149 -13.98 1.66 5.34
C GLY A 149 -12.93 2.33 4.46
N SER A 150 -13.27 3.44 3.81
CA SER A 150 -12.35 4.24 3.00
C SER A 150 -11.17 4.79 3.81
N THR A 151 -11.44 5.21 5.05
CA THR A 151 -10.41 5.73 5.96
C THR A 151 -9.53 4.61 6.52
N MET A 152 -10.11 3.44 6.81
CA MET A 152 -9.37 2.24 7.18
C MET A 152 -8.45 1.77 6.05
N PHE A 153 -8.91 1.82 4.80
CA PHE A 153 -8.10 1.53 3.62
C PHE A 153 -6.89 2.47 3.51
N MET A 154 -7.10 3.79 3.62
CA MET A 154 -5.99 4.76 3.56
C MET A 154 -4.99 4.57 4.71
N ALA A 155 -5.44 4.09 5.87
CA ALA A 155 -4.60 3.74 7.01
C ALA A 155 -3.96 2.33 6.92
N GLY A 156 -4.14 1.61 5.82
CA GLY A 156 -3.61 0.26 5.63
C GLY A 156 -4.35 -0.86 6.36
N ASN A 157 -5.44 -0.56 7.10
CA ASN A 157 -6.31 -1.56 7.73
C ASN A 157 -7.29 -2.16 6.72
N THR A 158 -6.75 -2.89 5.74
CA THR A 158 -7.50 -3.46 4.61
C THR A 158 -8.52 -4.52 5.05
N ALA A 159 -8.22 -5.32 6.08
CA ALA A 159 -9.16 -6.32 6.59
C ALA A 159 -10.36 -5.69 7.30
N GLY A 160 -10.15 -4.63 8.09
CA GLY A 160 -11.25 -3.87 8.70
C GLY A 160 -12.10 -3.17 7.65
N ALA A 161 -11.45 -2.58 6.64
CA ALA A 161 -12.13 -1.90 5.55
C ALA A 161 -13.12 -2.80 4.79
N LEU A 162 -12.77 -4.07 4.51
CA LEU A 162 -13.69 -5.02 3.88
C LEU A 162 -14.98 -5.24 4.70
N GLY A 163 -14.88 -5.29 6.03
CA GLY A 163 -16.06 -5.42 6.89
C GLY A 163 -17.01 -4.24 6.75
N GLU A 164 -16.47 -3.02 6.74
CA GLU A 164 -17.24 -1.78 6.59
C GLU A 164 -17.89 -1.66 5.20
N PHE A 165 -17.17 -2.02 4.13
CA PHE A 165 -17.77 -2.00 2.79
C PHE A 165 -18.85 -3.08 2.63
N ALA A 166 -18.66 -4.26 3.24
CA ALA A 166 -19.71 -5.28 3.26
C ALA A 166 -20.98 -4.79 3.99
N SER A 167 -20.83 -4.09 5.12
CA SER A 167 -21.96 -3.45 5.82
C SER A 167 -22.63 -2.38 4.94
N ALA A 168 -21.86 -1.47 4.34
CA ALA A 168 -22.38 -0.45 3.44
C ALA A 168 -23.15 -1.05 2.25
N ARG A 169 -22.61 -2.12 1.64
CA ARG A 169 -23.25 -2.85 0.55
C ARG A 169 -24.55 -3.53 0.97
N GLN A 170 -24.57 -4.19 2.14
CA GLN A 170 -25.79 -4.84 2.66
C GLN A 170 -26.89 -3.83 2.97
N ILE A 171 -26.53 -2.70 3.58
CA ILE A 171 -27.47 -1.59 3.79
C ILE A 171 -27.97 -1.07 2.44
N GLY A 172 -27.07 -0.83 1.49
CA GLY A 172 -27.42 -0.40 0.13
C GLY A 172 -28.37 -1.36 -0.58
N GLN A 173 -28.22 -2.67 -0.37
CA GLN A 173 -29.16 -3.68 -0.88
C GLN A 173 -30.54 -3.56 -0.23
N SER A 174 -30.60 -3.40 1.10
CA SER A 174 -31.87 -3.23 1.81
C SER A 174 -32.58 -1.92 1.46
N LEU A 175 -31.83 -0.88 1.12
CA LEU A 175 -32.35 0.43 0.72
C LEU A 175 -32.55 0.58 -0.80
N GLU A 176 -32.27 -0.47 -1.57
CA GLU A 176 -32.29 -0.45 -3.05
C GLU A 176 -31.44 0.68 -3.67
N SER A 177 -30.41 1.14 -2.96
CA SER A 177 -29.50 2.18 -3.42
C SER A 177 -28.44 1.62 -4.35
N LEU A 178 -28.51 2.02 -5.63
CA LEU A 178 -27.50 1.68 -6.64
C LEU A 178 -26.11 2.17 -6.24
N ASP A 179 -25.99 3.45 -5.87
CA ASP A 179 -24.70 4.08 -5.55
C ASP A 179 -24.03 3.43 -4.33
N ALA A 180 -24.81 3.12 -3.30
CA ALA A 180 -24.30 2.43 -2.11
C ALA A 180 -23.71 1.06 -2.47
N ARG A 181 -24.41 0.28 -3.30
CA ARG A 181 -23.96 -1.03 -3.76
C ARG A 181 -22.73 -0.89 -4.66
N TYR A 182 -22.81 -0.02 -5.67
CA TYR A 182 -21.78 0.13 -6.69
C TYR A 182 -20.46 0.64 -6.08
N SER A 183 -20.49 1.72 -5.31
CA SER A 183 -19.30 2.31 -4.69
C SER A 183 -18.65 1.36 -3.68
N SER A 184 -19.46 0.64 -2.88
CA SER A 184 -18.94 -0.33 -1.91
C SER A 184 -18.30 -1.54 -2.59
N MET A 185 -18.93 -2.09 -3.62
CA MET A 185 -18.37 -3.19 -4.42
C MET A 185 -17.07 -2.78 -5.12
N ALA A 186 -16.99 -1.57 -5.68
CA ALA A 186 -15.77 -1.06 -6.30
C ALA A 186 -14.60 -1.01 -5.31
N ARG A 187 -14.86 -0.60 -4.05
CA ARG A 187 -13.86 -0.61 -2.96
C ARG A 187 -13.52 -2.01 -2.47
N GLU A 188 -14.49 -2.93 -2.39
CA GLU A 188 -14.24 -4.34 -2.08
C GLU A 188 -13.30 -4.97 -3.12
N ALA A 189 -13.57 -4.77 -4.42
CA ALA A 189 -12.73 -5.27 -5.51
C ALA A 189 -11.28 -4.77 -5.39
N LEU A 190 -11.09 -3.46 -5.18
CA LEU A 190 -9.76 -2.87 -4.95
C LEU A 190 -9.05 -3.53 -3.77
N ILE A 191 -9.74 -3.73 -2.65
CA ILE A 191 -9.10 -4.27 -1.44
C ILE A 191 -8.82 -5.77 -1.57
N HIS A 192 -9.70 -6.53 -2.22
CA HIS A 192 -9.43 -7.93 -2.54
C HIS A 192 -8.20 -8.05 -3.44
N ALA A 193 -8.11 -7.23 -4.49
CA ALA A 193 -6.93 -7.18 -5.35
C ALA A 193 -5.69 -6.80 -4.51
N LEU A 194 -5.71 -5.72 -3.74
CA LEU A 194 -4.59 -5.29 -2.88
C LEU A 194 -4.13 -6.37 -1.88
N ARG A 195 -5.04 -7.22 -1.42
CA ARG A 195 -4.73 -8.30 -0.48
C ARG A 195 -4.19 -9.57 -1.16
N GLY A 196 -4.12 -9.62 -2.49
CA GLY A 196 -3.70 -10.80 -3.26
C GLY A 196 -4.82 -11.80 -3.55
N SER A 197 -6.08 -11.38 -3.45
CA SER A 197 -7.25 -12.21 -3.73
C SER A 197 -7.85 -11.86 -5.11
N SER A 198 -7.05 -11.99 -6.16
CA SER A 198 -7.41 -11.60 -7.54
C SER A 198 -8.75 -12.17 -7.99
N THR A 199 -8.98 -13.47 -7.77
CA THR A 199 -10.21 -14.15 -8.17
C THR A 199 -11.47 -13.54 -7.55
N GLU A 200 -11.40 -13.07 -6.30
CA GLU A 200 -12.55 -12.45 -5.65
C GLU A 200 -12.78 -11.03 -6.17
N ALA A 201 -11.71 -10.28 -6.43
CA ALA A 201 -11.79 -8.97 -7.05
C ALA A 201 -12.41 -9.05 -8.47
N GLU A 202 -12.01 -10.03 -9.28
CA GLU A 202 -12.56 -10.25 -10.61
C GLU A 202 -14.05 -10.55 -10.60
N LYS A 203 -14.51 -11.45 -9.71
CA LYS A 203 -15.95 -11.72 -9.56
C LYS A 203 -16.75 -10.47 -9.25
N ILE A 204 -16.22 -9.61 -8.37
CA ILE A 204 -16.90 -8.36 -8.01
C ILE A 204 -16.90 -7.39 -9.20
N ILE A 205 -15.79 -7.28 -9.93
CA ILE A 205 -15.71 -6.46 -11.16
C ILE A 205 -16.70 -6.95 -12.22
N ASP A 206 -16.83 -8.26 -12.42
CA ASP A 206 -17.79 -8.83 -13.36
C ASP A 206 -19.23 -8.52 -12.93
N GLN A 207 -19.55 -8.62 -11.63
CA GLN A 207 -20.86 -8.21 -11.12
C GLN A 207 -21.14 -6.71 -11.30
N LEU A 208 -20.13 -5.85 -11.16
CA LEU A 208 -20.26 -4.41 -11.38
C LEU A 208 -20.57 -4.07 -12.84
N ARG A 209 -20.07 -4.83 -13.82
CA ARG A 209 -20.37 -4.62 -15.25
C ARG A 209 -21.84 -4.84 -15.60
N GLU A 210 -22.54 -5.67 -14.83
CA GLU A 210 -23.96 -5.95 -15.02
C GLU A 210 -24.87 -4.91 -14.34
N LEU A 211 -24.31 -4.02 -13.51
CA LEU A 211 -25.07 -2.96 -12.85
C LEU A 211 -25.14 -1.71 -13.74
N PRO A 212 -26.24 -0.93 -13.66
CA PRO A 212 -26.27 0.41 -14.24
C PRO A 212 -25.13 1.27 -13.67
N GLU A 213 -24.69 2.23 -14.48
CA GLU A 213 -23.71 3.22 -14.07
C GLU A 213 -24.17 3.99 -12.82
N PRO A 214 -23.27 4.26 -11.85
CA PRO A 214 -23.61 5.04 -10.68
C PRO A 214 -23.88 6.50 -11.04
N SER A 215 -24.44 7.24 -10.09
CA SER A 215 -24.63 8.68 -10.22
C SER A 215 -23.29 9.41 -10.32
N GLU A 216 -23.34 10.64 -10.83
CA GLU A 216 -22.16 11.47 -11.04
C GLU A 216 -21.34 11.69 -9.76
N ALA A 217 -22.02 11.75 -8.59
CA ALA A 217 -21.39 11.92 -7.29
C ALA A 217 -20.41 10.79 -6.93
N PHE A 218 -20.62 9.59 -7.47
CA PHE A 218 -19.84 8.39 -7.13
C PHE A 218 -19.07 7.81 -8.32
N ARG A 219 -19.35 8.25 -9.55
CA ARG A 219 -18.75 7.70 -10.78
C ARG A 219 -17.23 7.69 -10.74
N GLN A 220 -16.60 8.83 -10.49
CA GLN A 220 -15.13 8.95 -10.50
C GLN A 220 -14.47 8.09 -9.42
N ALA A 221 -15.01 8.12 -8.20
CA ALA A 221 -14.47 7.35 -7.08
C ALA A 221 -14.61 5.82 -7.30
N ALA A 222 -15.70 5.40 -7.93
CA ALA A 222 -15.93 4.01 -8.29
C ALA A 222 -14.99 3.57 -9.42
N SER A 223 -14.87 4.35 -10.50
CA SER A 223 -14.01 4.02 -11.64
C SER A 223 -12.55 3.92 -11.22
N GLY A 224 -12.04 4.90 -10.44
CA GLY A 224 -10.67 4.86 -9.92
C GLY A 224 -10.38 3.62 -9.06
N SER A 225 -11.37 3.13 -8.31
CA SER A 225 -11.24 1.90 -7.52
C SER A 225 -11.19 0.65 -8.41
N ILE A 226 -12.05 0.58 -9.43
CA ILE A 226 -12.09 -0.52 -10.41
C ILE A 226 -10.78 -0.57 -11.22
N ASP A 227 -10.29 0.58 -11.67
CA ASP A 227 -9.06 0.67 -12.46
C ASP A 227 -7.83 0.25 -11.65
N CYS A 228 -7.75 0.69 -10.39
CA CYS A 228 -6.71 0.21 -9.47
C CYS A 228 -6.82 -1.32 -9.23
N ALA A 229 -8.04 -1.85 -9.08
CA ALA A 229 -8.24 -3.29 -8.87
C ALA A 229 -7.76 -4.10 -10.08
N LYS A 230 -8.14 -3.70 -11.30
CA LYS A 230 -7.69 -4.33 -12.56
C LYS A 230 -6.17 -4.24 -12.70
N ALA A 231 -5.58 -3.08 -12.44
CA ALA A 231 -4.14 -2.88 -12.51
C ALA A 231 -3.38 -3.74 -11.48
N LEU A 232 -3.92 -3.93 -10.27
CA LEU A 232 -3.33 -4.84 -9.27
C LEU A 232 -3.41 -6.31 -9.71
N ILE A 233 -4.53 -6.75 -10.30
CA ILE A 233 -4.67 -8.11 -10.85
C ILE A 233 -3.66 -8.33 -11.98
N SER A 234 -3.60 -7.42 -12.96
CA SER A 234 -2.65 -7.44 -14.07
C SER A 234 -1.20 -7.36 -13.56
N LEU A 235 -0.94 -6.59 -12.50
CA LEU A 235 0.36 -6.51 -11.84
C LEU A 235 0.77 -7.85 -11.27
N HIS A 236 -0.08 -8.49 -10.45
CA HIS A 236 0.20 -9.79 -9.83
C HIS A 236 0.55 -10.87 -10.85
N ARG A 237 -0.12 -10.82 -12.00
CA ARG A 237 0.08 -11.74 -13.12
C ARG A 237 1.21 -11.34 -14.06
N LEU A 238 1.68 -10.09 -13.96
CA LEU A 238 2.54 -9.45 -14.95
C LEU A 238 2.00 -9.66 -16.38
N ASP A 239 0.73 -9.31 -16.56
CA ASP A 239 0.06 -9.38 -17.87
C ASP A 239 0.66 -8.36 -18.84
N ALA A 240 0.57 -8.64 -20.13
CA ALA A 240 1.19 -7.83 -21.18
C ALA A 240 0.61 -6.40 -21.29
N ASP A 241 -0.63 -6.20 -20.84
CA ASP A 241 -1.35 -4.94 -20.85
C ASP A 241 -1.05 -4.03 -19.64
N LEU A 242 -0.33 -4.55 -18.62
CA LEU A 242 0.02 -3.82 -17.41
C LEU A 242 0.62 -2.42 -17.68
N PRO A 243 1.57 -2.22 -18.62
CA PRO A 243 2.11 -0.89 -18.89
C PRO A 243 1.02 0.10 -19.30
N ALA A 244 0.14 -0.29 -20.23
CA ALA A 244 -0.96 0.55 -20.70
C ALA A 244 -1.96 0.86 -19.58
N MET A 245 -2.24 -0.11 -18.71
CA MET A 245 -3.10 0.11 -17.53
C MET A 245 -2.47 1.12 -16.56
N VAL A 246 -1.17 0.98 -16.24
CA VAL A 246 -0.47 1.90 -15.33
C VAL A 246 -0.40 3.33 -15.89
N ASP A 247 -0.24 3.47 -17.21
CA ASP A 247 -0.25 4.78 -17.88
C ASP A 247 -1.64 5.43 -17.88
N ALA A 248 -2.70 4.62 -17.98
CA ALA A 248 -4.08 5.09 -17.94
C ALA A 248 -4.59 5.43 -16.53
N LEU A 249 -3.92 4.95 -15.47
CA LEU A 249 -4.27 5.30 -14.09
C LEU A 249 -4.13 6.79 -13.84
N ALA A 250 -4.96 7.30 -12.93
CA ALA A 250 -4.90 8.69 -12.47
C ALA A 250 -3.47 9.10 -12.05
N PRO A 251 -3.12 10.39 -12.20
CA PRO A 251 -1.81 10.88 -11.80
C PRO A 251 -1.65 10.81 -10.27
N LEU A 252 -0.41 10.75 -9.80
CA LEU A 252 -0.10 10.59 -8.37
C LEU A 252 -0.52 11.81 -7.53
N ASP A 253 -0.72 12.97 -8.14
CA ASP A 253 -1.23 14.17 -7.50
C ASP A 253 -2.77 14.28 -7.54
N ALA A 254 -3.47 13.25 -8.02
CA ALA A 254 -4.93 13.20 -7.95
C ALA A 254 -5.40 13.21 -6.49
N VAL A 255 -6.47 13.96 -6.21
CA VAL A 255 -7.09 13.98 -4.87
C VAL A 255 -8.24 12.97 -4.80
N ASP A 256 -7.89 11.70 -5.02
CA ASP A 256 -8.79 10.58 -4.85
C ASP A 256 -8.32 9.73 -3.68
N VAL A 257 -9.25 9.24 -2.86
CA VAL A 257 -8.99 8.32 -1.76
C VAL A 257 -8.21 7.06 -2.22
N VAL A 258 -8.23 6.67 -3.50
CA VAL A 258 -7.42 5.54 -4.04
C VAL A 258 -5.94 5.84 -4.26
N TRP A 259 -5.47 7.09 -4.11
CA TRP A 259 -4.07 7.45 -4.42
C TRP A 259 -2.99 6.60 -3.71
N PRO A 260 -3.18 6.07 -2.48
CA PRO A 260 -2.21 5.16 -1.88
C PRO A 260 -2.03 3.86 -2.68
N ALA A 261 -3.10 3.36 -3.33
CA ALA A 261 -3.00 2.22 -4.23
C ALA A 261 -2.30 2.59 -5.54
N LEU A 262 -2.51 3.79 -6.08
CA LEU A 262 -1.78 4.27 -7.27
C LEU A 262 -0.27 4.27 -7.03
N LEU A 263 0.17 4.79 -5.88
CA LEU A 263 1.58 4.79 -5.48
C LEU A 263 2.12 3.36 -5.40
N LEU A 264 1.40 2.45 -4.73
CA LEU A 264 1.82 1.06 -4.60
C LEU A 264 1.90 0.37 -5.97
N ILE A 265 0.91 0.53 -6.84
CA ILE A 265 0.90 -0.09 -8.18
C ILE A 265 2.10 0.38 -8.99
N ARG A 266 2.36 1.69 -9.02
CA ARG A 266 3.48 2.27 -9.78
C ARG A 266 4.83 1.79 -9.25
N THR A 267 5.04 1.81 -7.94
CA THR A 267 6.31 1.38 -7.35
C THR A 267 6.54 -0.12 -7.52
N ARG A 268 5.53 -0.96 -7.29
CA ARG A 268 5.65 -2.42 -7.47
C ARG A 268 5.83 -2.81 -8.93
N SER A 269 5.12 -2.17 -9.87
CA SER A 269 5.34 -2.38 -11.30
C SER A 269 6.77 -2.05 -11.73
N ALA A 270 7.32 -0.91 -11.26
CA ALA A 270 8.70 -0.53 -11.54
C ALA A 270 9.71 -1.50 -10.91
N LEU A 271 9.48 -1.94 -9.67
CA LEU A 271 10.37 -2.89 -8.98
C LEU A 271 10.36 -4.29 -9.63
N ALA A 272 9.20 -4.76 -10.12
CA ALA A 272 9.08 -6.02 -10.84
C ALA A 272 9.83 -6.00 -12.19
N LYS A 273 9.91 -4.81 -12.83
CA LYS A 273 10.68 -4.58 -14.06
C LYS A 273 12.14 -4.20 -13.83
N ASN A 274 12.66 -4.35 -12.60
CA ASN A 274 14.03 -3.93 -12.23
C ASN A 274 14.34 -2.45 -12.56
N GLN A 275 13.37 -1.55 -12.40
CA GLN A 275 13.48 -0.10 -12.65
C GLN A 275 13.45 0.69 -11.32
N PRO A 276 14.46 0.55 -10.44
CA PRO A 276 14.44 1.14 -9.11
C PRO A 276 14.36 2.67 -9.12
N HIS A 277 14.96 3.34 -10.11
CA HIS A 277 14.89 4.80 -10.23
C HIS A 277 13.47 5.31 -10.52
N GLN A 278 12.68 4.58 -11.32
CA GLN A 278 11.28 4.93 -11.55
C GLN A 278 10.42 4.75 -10.29
N ALA A 279 10.71 3.72 -9.49
CA ALA A 279 10.06 3.56 -8.19
C ALA A 279 10.37 4.73 -7.25
N LEU A 280 11.63 5.17 -7.17
CA LEU A 280 12.05 6.31 -6.36
C LEU A 280 11.43 7.63 -6.86
N GLU A 281 11.34 7.82 -8.18
CA GLU A 281 10.69 8.98 -8.79
C GLU A 281 9.20 9.03 -8.45
N ALA A 282 8.48 7.90 -8.56
CA ALA A 282 7.08 7.81 -8.15
C ALA A 282 6.88 8.18 -6.67
N VAL A 283 7.76 7.71 -5.79
CA VAL A 283 7.72 8.10 -4.36
C VAL A 283 7.98 9.60 -4.19
N SER A 284 8.94 10.17 -4.92
CA SER A 284 9.25 11.61 -4.86
C SER A 284 8.07 12.46 -5.32
N ILE A 285 7.41 12.10 -6.42
CA ILE A 285 6.22 12.81 -6.93
C ILE A 285 5.08 12.73 -5.92
N ALA A 286 4.81 11.54 -5.37
CA ALA A 286 3.76 11.36 -4.38
C ALA A 286 4.03 12.16 -3.09
N ALA A 287 5.27 12.15 -2.60
CA ALA A 287 5.67 12.90 -1.40
C ALA A 287 5.61 14.43 -1.60
N ALA A 288 5.81 14.91 -2.82
CA ALA A 288 5.63 16.31 -3.16
C ALA A 288 4.15 16.73 -3.23
N ALA A 289 3.27 15.81 -3.64
CA ALA A 289 1.84 16.07 -3.81
C ALA A 289 1.02 15.84 -2.54
N HIS A 290 1.43 14.91 -1.66
CA HIS A 290 0.65 14.47 -0.51
C HIS A 290 1.51 14.35 0.75
N PRO A 291 1.02 14.80 1.92
CA PRO A 291 1.65 14.48 3.20
C PRO A 291 1.67 12.96 3.42
N LEU A 292 2.86 12.40 3.63
CA LEU A 292 3.02 10.99 3.97
C LEU A 292 2.88 10.77 5.48
N ASP A 293 1.64 10.62 5.94
CA ASP A 293 1.32 10.26 7.33
C ASP A 293 1.90 8.88 7.69
N PRO A 294 2.68 8.74 8.79
CA PRO A 294 3.36 7.49 9.12
C PRO A 294 2.45 6.26 9.24
N HIS A 295 1.18 6.39 9.64
CA HIS A 295 0.28 5.24 9.77
C HIS A 295 -0.60 5.05 8.53
N SER A 296 -0.23 5.65 7.39
CA SER A 296 -0.94 5.47 6.12
C SER A 296 -0.35 4.34 5.28
N LEU A 297 -1.20 3.74 4.45
CA LEU A 297 -0.79 2.78 3.41
C LEU A 297 0.23 3.40 2.44
N ALA A 298 0.10 4.69 2.15
CA ALA A 298 1.02 5.39 1.26
C ALA A 298 2.42 5.52 1.85
N TYR A 299 2.54 5.83 3.14
CA TYR A 299 3.82 5.84 3.83
C TYR A 299 4.44 4.44 3.85
N ASP A 300 3.63 3.41 4.12
CA ASP A 300 4.10 2.02 4.08
C ASP A 300 4.63 1.62 2.70
N ALA A 301 3.89 1.95 1.63
CA ALA A 301 4.29 1.70 0.25
C ALA A 301 5.54 2.51 -0.17
N ALA A 302 5.66 3.76 0.29
CA ALA A 302 6.80 4.62 -0.01
C ALA A 302 8.09 4.10 0.62
N VAL A 303 8.06 3.80 1.93
CA VAL A 303 9.23 3.31 2.66
C VAL A 303 9.66 1.94 2.15
N SER A 304 8.71 1.03 1.90
CA SER A 304 9.04 -0.28 1.34
C SER A 304 9.68 -0.16 -0.04
N ALA A 305 9.11 0.67 -0.93
CA ALA A 305 9.63 0.88 -2.27
C ALA A 305 11.03 1.49 -2.27
N GLN A 306 11.29 2.46 -1.39
CA GLN A 306 12.61 3.04 -1.22
C GLN A 306 13.65 2.01 -0.76
N ILE A 307 13.34 1.20 0.26
CA ILE A 307 14.23 0.13 0.74
C ILE A 307 14.53 -0.85 -0.39
N GLU A 308 13.50 -1.38 -1.06
CA GLU A 308 13.67 -2.35 -2.15
C GLU A 308 14.44 -1.77 -3.34
N ALA A 309 14.18 -0.51 -3.72
CA ALA A 309 14.91 0.16 -4.78
C ALA A 309 16.40 0.32 -4.42
N CYS A 310 16.72 0.74 -3.19
CA CYS A 310 18.10 0.82 -2.71
C CYS A 310 18.79 -0.56 -2.72
N LEU A 311 18.08 -1.63 -2.35
CA LEU A 311 18.61 -3.00 -2.42
C LEU A 311 18.90 -3.43 -3.87
N LEU A 312 18.01 -3.11 -4.82
CA LEU A 312 18.23 -3.36 -6.25
C LEU A 312 19.42 -2.58 -6.82
N LEU A 313 19.65 -1.36 -6.33
CA LEU A 313 20.79 -0.52 -6.67
C LEU A 313 22.09 -0.96 -5.95
N GLY A 314 22.04 -1.96 -5.07
CA GLY A 314 23.18 -2.39 -4.25
C GLY A 314 23.57 -1.41 -3.15
N SER A 315 22.76 -0.38 -2.89
CA SER A 315 22.98 0.66 -1.89
C SER A 315 22.42 0.24 -0.52
N VAL A 316 23.00 -0.81 0.06
CA VAL A 316 22.53 -1.42 1.32
C VAL A 316 22.58 -0.45 2.51
N GLU A 317 23.59 0.43 2.55
CA GLU A 317 23.73 1.46 3.59
C GLU A 317 22.57 2.46 3.57
N GLN A 318 22.17 2.92 2.38
CA GLN A 318 21.00 3.81 2.22
C GLN A 318 19.71 3.09 2.62
N ALA A 319 19.55 1.83 2.25
CA ALA A 319 18.41 1.02 2.68
C ALA A 319 18.35 0.88 4.22
N GLU A 320 19.50 0.76 4.89
CA GLU A 320 19.58 0.73 6.36
C GLU A 320 19.29 2.08 6.99
N GLN A 321 19.73 3.19 6.41
CA GLN A 321 19.39 4.53 6.86
C GLN A 321 17.86 4.76 6.81
N ILE A 322 17.23 4.47 5.67
CA ILE A 322 15.78 4.59 5.49
C ILE A 322 15.03 3.70 6.50
N ALA A 323 15.53 2.48 6.73
CA ALA A 323 14.98 1.57 7.72
C ALA A 323 15.08 2.09 9.18
N GLN A 324 16.09 2.90 9.50
CA GLN A 324 16.26 3.51 10.82
C GLN A 324 15.41 4.77 11.00
N GLU A 325 15.21 5.54 9.94
CA GLU A 325 14.40 6.76 9.91
C GLU A 325 12.88 6.48 9.83
N ALA A 326 12.50 5.26 9.44
CA ALA A 326 11.11 4.82 9.39
C ALA A 326 10.43 4.95 10.77
N LYS A 327 9.43 5.84 10.86
CA LYS A 327 8.72 6.14 12.11
C LYS A 327 7.80 5.00 12.57
N THR A 328 7.29 4.28 11.59
CA THR A 328 6.29 3.21 11.70
C THR A 328 6.56 2.21 10.58
N ALA A 329 6.03 1.01 10.71
CA ALA A 329 6.20 -0.01 9.68
C ALA A 329 4.92 -0.82 9.51
N GLY A 330 4.25 -0.62 8.37
CA GLY A 330 3.16 -1.48 7.93
C GLY A 330 3.67 -2.81 7.35
N ALA A 331 2.80 -3.57 6.71
CA ALA A 331 3.13 -4.91 6.23
C ALA A 331 4.20 -4.87 5.14
N TYR A 332 4.12 -3.93 4.19
CA TYR A 332 5.08 -3.82 3.09
C TYR A 332 6.47 -3.43 3.60
N THR A 333 6.55 -2.40 4.46
CA THR A 333 7.82 -1.96 5.07
C THR A 333 8.44 -3.09 5.87
N ARG A 334 7.63 -3.85 6.63
CA ARG A 334 8.15 -4.98 7.42
C ARG A 334 8.67 -6.11 6.56
N VAL A 335 8.07 -6.39 5.40
CA VAL A 335 8.64 -7.36 4.45
C VAL A 335 9.94 -6.82 3.84
N ALA A 336 9.99 -5.55 3.43
CA ALA A 336 11.23 -4.92 2.94
C ALA A 336 12.36 -4.95 3.98
N LEU A 337 12.03 -4.78 5.27
CA LEU A 337 12.97 -4.93 6.39
C LEU A 337 13.48 -6.37 6.58
N ILE A 338 12.69 -7.37 6.20
CA ILE A 338 13.15 -8.77 6.18
C ILE A 338 14.08 -8.98 4.98
N TRP A 339 13.71 -8.47 3.80
CA TRP A 339 14.59 -8.46 2.63
C TRP A 339 15.96 -7.86 2.93
N LEU A 340 16.00 -6.66 3.54
CA LEU A 340 17.24 -6.02 3.97
C LEU A 340 18.06 -6.92 4.90
N ALA A 341 17.42 -7.55 5.89
CA ALA A 341 18.11 -8.45 6.82
C ALA A 341 18.66 -9.70 6.11
N VAL A 342 17.95 -10.25 5.13
CA VAL A 342 18.41 -11.39 4.32
C VAL A 342 19.61 -10.99 3.47
N VAL A 343 19.56 -9.83 2.81
CA VAL A 343 20.68 -9.30 2.00
C VAL A 343 21.92 -9.04 2.84
N GLN A 344 21.76 -8.53 4.06
CA GLN A 344 22.85 -8.31 5.02
C GLN A 344 23.37 -9.60 5.67
N GLY A 345 22.81 -10.78 5.35
CA GLY A 345 23.16 -12.05 6.00
C GLY A 345 22.74 -12.13 7.48
N LYS A 346 21.92 -11.20 7.97
CA LYS A 346 21.37 -11.16 9.34
C LYS A 346 20.19 -12.15 9.47
N PHE A 347 20.40 -13.43 9.13
CA PHE A 347 19.35 -14.45 8.99
C PHE A 347 18.53 -14.70 10.27
N LYS A 348 19.15 -14.61 11.45
CA LYS A 348 18.44 -14.71 12.74
C LYS A 348 17.39 -13.59 12.87
N LYS A 349 17.80 -12.35 12.59
CA LYS A 349 16.93 -11.17 12.62
C LYS A 349 15.83 -11.26 11.56
N ALA A 350 16.17 -11.73 10.36
CA ALA A 350 15.19 -12.00 9.31
C ALA A 350 14.12 -12.99 9.79
N ARG A 351 14.54 -14.13 10.37
CA ARG A 351 13.63 -15.16 10.90
C ARG A 351 12.73 -14.65 12.03
N GLU A 352 13.29 -13.87 12.96
CA GLU A 352 12.52 -13.25 14.06
C GLU A 352 11.44 -12.31 13.51
N ARG A 353 11.81 -11.42 12.57
CA ARG A 353 10.88 -10.52 11.89
C ARG A 353 9.81 -11.26 11.10
N SER A 354 10.18 -12.31 10.35
CA SER A 354 9.23 -13.16 9.61
C SER A 354 8.22 -13.82 10.54
N LYS A 355 8.68 -14.40 11.66
CA LYS A 355 7.78 -15.02 12.65
C LYS A 355 6.82 -14.01 13.26
N ALA A 356 7.32 -12.83 13.64
CA ALA A 356 6.50 -11.77 14.20
C ALA A 356 5.41 -11.29 13.23
N LEU A 357 5.75 -11.11 11.94
CA LEU A 357 4.77 -10.72 10.92
C LEU A 357 3.78 -11.85 10.60
N ALA A 358 4.25 -13.09 10.49
CA ALA A 358 3.39 -14.25 10.19
C ALA A 358 2.33 -14.53 11.28
N ALA A 359 2.62 -14.15 12.53
CA ALA A 359 1.70 -14.28 13.66
C ALA A 359 0.49 -13.32 13.59
N GLU A 360 0.50 -12.34 12.69
CA GLU A 360 -0.62 -11.42 12.54
C GLU A 360 -1.82 -12.09 11.86
N ILE A 361 -2.95 -12.04 12.55
CA ILE A 361 -4.21 -12.63 12.08
C ILE A 361 -4.66 -11.96 10.77
N LYS A 362 -4.55 -10.63 10.68
CA LYS A 362 -5.06 -9.82 9.56
C LYS A 362 -4.10 -9.72 8.37
N LEU A 363 -2.90 -10.34 8.45
CA LEU A 363 -1.92 -10.34 7.37
C LEU A 363 -2.54 -10.90 6.08
N SER A 364 -2.38 -10.17 4.98
CA SER A 364 -3.00 -10.53 3.71
C SER A 364 -2.37 -11.78 3.08
N PRO A 365 -3.14 -12.52 2.25
CA PRO A 365 -2.60 -13.61 1.44
C PRO A 365 -1.33 -13.23 0.68
N TYR A 366 -1.32 -12.05 0.05
CA TYR A 366 -0.16 -11.50 -0.66
C TYR A 366 1.13 -11.54 0.19
N HIS A 367 1.11 -10.91 1.38
CA HIS A 367 2.29 -10.86 2.25
C HIS A 367 2.65 -12.25 2.80
N ARG A 368 1.69 -13.16 2.97
CA ARG A 368 1.97 -14.54 3.40
C ARG A 368 2.76 -15.30 2.34
N VAL A 369 2.41 -15.15 1.07
CA VAL A 369 3.16 -15.75 -0.05
C VAL A 369 4.58 -15.19 -0.08
N GLU A 370 4.72 -13.87 -0.05
CA GLU A 370 6.04 -13.23 -0.10
C GLU A 370 6.94 -13.67 1.07
N LEU A 371 6.40 -13.77 2.29
CA LEU A 371 7.14 -14.26 3.45
C LEU A 371 7.61 -15.71 3.30
N GLN A 372 6.80 -16.58 2.71
CA GLN A 372 7.19 -17.99 2.52
C GLN A 372 8.27 -18.13 1.45
N LEU A 373 8.15 -17.39 0.34
CA LEU A 373 9.20 -17.32 -0.68
C LEU A 373 10.50 -16.75 -0.10
N LEU A 374 10.42 -15.70 0.72
CA LEU A 374 11.58 -15.09 1.38
C LEU A 374 12.22 -16.01 2.43
N ALA A 375 11.43 -16.83 3.13
CA ALA A 375 11.94 -17.85 4.03
C ALA A 375 12.71 -18.94 3.26
N ALA A 376 12.18 -19.41 2.13
CA ALA A 376 12.86 -20.36 1.26
C ALA A 376 14.15 -19.79 0.66
N TRP A 377 14.13 -18.52 0.23
CA TRP A 377 15.33 -17.83 -0.24
C TRP A 377 16.40 -17.70 0.86
N SER A 378 15.98 -17.33 2.07
CA SER A 378 16.86 -17.25 3.24
C SER A 378 17.47 -18.62 3.61
N GLU A 379 16.71 -19.72 3.50
CA GLU A 379 17.21 -21.08 3.70
C GLU A 379 18.26 -21.43 2.65
N TYR A 380 17.97 -21.17 1.36
CA TYR A 380 18.92 -21.37 0.28
C TYR A 380 20.23 -20.58 0.50
N LEU A 381 20.11 -19.33 0.95
CA LEU A 381 21.26 -18.48 1.27
C LEU A 381 22.10 -18.99 2.45
N GLN A 382 21.56 -19.83 3.32
CA GLN A 382 22.30 -20.43 4.44
C GLN A 382 22.87 -21.81 4.07
N LEU A 383 22.06 -22.66 3.47
CA LEU A 383 22.37 -24.08 3.27
C LEU A 383 22.89 -24.41 1.88
N GLY A 384 22.70 -23.51 0.91
CA GLY A 384 23.00 -23.77 -0.51
C GLY A 384 22.00 -24.70 -1.19
N ARG A 385 20.90 -25.05 -0.51
CA ARG A 385 19.79 -25.87 -0.98
C ARG A 385 18.50 -25.47 -0.27
N VAL A 386 17.36 -25.80 -0.86
CA VAL A 386 16.04 -25.71 -0.20
C VAL A 386 15.62 -27.12 0.22
N CYS A 387 15.19 -27.29 1.46
CA CYS A 387 14.75 -28.60 1.95
C CYS A 387 13.36 -28.96 1.39
N GLU A 388 13.06 -30.25 1.30
CA GLU A 388 11.78 -30.76 0.76
C GLU A 388 10.56 -30.19 1.50
N GLY A 389 10.61 -30.09 2.84
CA GLY A 389 9.53 -29.49 3.62
C GLY A 389 9.28 -28.02 3.27
N THR A 390 10.34 -27.25 3.02
CA THR A 390 10.22 -25.86 2.57
C THR A 390 9.70 -25.80 1.13
N TRP A 391 10.19 -26.67 0.24
CA TRP A 391 9.69 -26.78 -1.13
C TRP A 391 8.18 -27.02 -1.15
N ASN A 392 7.70 -28.02 -0.41
CA ASN A 392 6.27 -28.35 -0.34
C ASN A 392 5.40 -27.19 0.15
N SER A 393 5.97 -26.25 0.93
CA SER A 393 5.26 -25.04 1.36
C SER A 393 5.21 -23.94 0.29
N VAL A 394 6.20 -23.84 -0.60
CA VAL A 394 6.27 -22.76 -1.61
C VAL A 394 5.83 -23.20 -3.01
N ALA A 395 5.89 -24.50 -3.32
CA ALA A 395 5.51 -25.06 -4.61
C ALA A 395 4.09 -24.63 -5.07
N PRO A 396 3.06 -24.59 -4.19
CA PRO A 396 1.72 -24.15 -4.58
C PRO A 396 1.62 -22.69 -5.04
N PHE A 397 2.64 -21.86 -4.79
CA PHE A 397 2.64 -20.46 -5.21
C PHE A 397 3.24 -20.22 -6.59
N PHE A 398 3.78 -21.26 -7.25
CA PHE A 398 4.19 -21.17 -8.65
C PHE A 398 2.96 -21.21 -9.56
N THR A 399 2.24 -20.10 -9.59
CA THR A 399 1.03 -19.90 -10.38
C THR A 399 1.11 -18.56 -11.12
N THR A 400 0.28 -18.40 -12.15
CA THR A 400 0.18 -17.11 -12.87
C THR A 400 -0.15 -15.96 -11.91
N GLU A 401 -0.94 -16.20 -10.86
CA GLU A 401 -1.36 -15.18 -9.89
C GLU A 401 -0.22 -14.59 -9.04
N ASN A 402 0.96 -15.20 -9.01
CA ASN A 402 2.08 -14.75 -8.17
C ASN A 402 3.31 -14.36 -8.99
N ARG A 403 3.17 -14.16 -10.32
CA ARG A 403 4.31 -13.85 -11.20
C ARG A 403 5.07 -12.59 -10.76
N GLU A 404 4.37 -11.59 -10.23
CA GLU A 404 4.99 -10.41 -9.62
C GLU A 404 5.91 -10.79 -8.48
N LEU A 405 5.42 -11.49 -7.47
CA LEU A 405 6.21 -11.91 -6.31
C LEU A 405 7.38 -12.80 -6.72
N LEU A 406 7.18 -13.71 -7.68
CA LEU A 406 8.23 -14.59 -8.20
C LEU A 406 9.34 -13.82 -8.93
N SER A 407 9.00 -12.72 -9.63
CA SER A 407 9.98 -11.87 -10.32
C SER A 407 10.98 -11.21 -9.36
N LEU A 408 10.58 -11.00 -8.10
CA LEU A 408 11.41 -10.35 -7.07
C LEU A 408 12.55 -11.23 -6.55
N PHE A 409 12.59 -12.50 -6.93
CA PHE A 409 13.63 -13.44 -6.51
C PHE A 409 14.61 -13.70 -7.66
N PRO A 410 15.90 -13.86 -7.35
CA PRO A 410 16.91 -14.00 -8.39
C PRO A 410 16.84 -15.36 -9.07
N GLN A 411 17.29 -15.43 -10.33
CA GLN A 411 17.27 -16.66 -11.14
C GLN A 411 17.86 -17.89 -10.42
N GLN A 412 18.93 -17.71 -9.65
CA GLN A 412 19.58 -18.78 -8.87
C GLN A 412 18.63 -19.46 -7.87
N PHE A 413 17.67 -18.72 -7.30
CA PHE A 413 16.65 -19.28 -6.43
C PHE A 413 15.76 -20.25 -7.21
N HIS A 414 15.25 -19.79 -8.35
CA HIS A 414 14.33 -20.54 -9.19
C HIS A 414 14.98 -21.80 -9.76
N ASP A 415 16.23 -21.72 -10.20
CA ASP A 415 16.97 -22.87 -10.71
C ASP A 415 17.12 -23.97 -9.63
N GLN A 416 17.33 -23.56 -8.38
CA GLN A 416 17.48 -24.49 -7.26
C GLN A 416 16.16 -25.15 -6.87
N LEU A 417 15.07 -24.39 -6.92
CA LEU A 417 13.74 -24.95 -6.73
C LEU A 417 13.38 -25.94 -7.85
N LYS A 418 13.69 -25.63 -9.11
CA LYS A 418 13.52 -26.57 -10.24
C LYS A 418 14.31 -27.87 -10.02
N ASN A 419 15.53 -27.80 -9.50
CA ASN A 419 16.34 -28.99 -9.24
C ASN A 419 15.76 -29.90 -8.14
N ALA A 420 15.07 -29.32 -7.16
CA ALA A 420 14.40 -30.07 -6.09
C ALA A 420 13.03 -30.64 -6.52
N ALA A 421 12.44 -30.10 -7.57
CA ALA A 421 11.09 -30.42 -8.03
C ALA A 421 11.02 -31.71 -8.88
N SER A 422 9.85 -32.38 -8.84
CA SER A 422 9.50 -33.46 -9.76
C SER A 422 9.45 -32.99 -11.22
N SER A 423 9.40 -33.91 -12.18
CA SER A 423 9.35 -33.56 -13.61
C SER A 423 8.11 -32.73 -13.97
N GLY A 424 6.94 -33.05 -13.38
CA GLY A 424 5.70 -32.31 -13.60
C GLY A 424 5.77 -30.89 -13.01
N GLU A 425 6.23 -30.75 -11.77
CA GLU A 425 6.41 -29.45 -11.12
C GLU A 425 7.42 -28.57 -11.89
N ARG A 426 8.52 -29.15 -12.38
CA ARG A 426 9.52 -28.42 -13.19
C ARG A 426 8.93 -27.79 -14.45
N ALA A 427 8.04 -28.51 -15.14
CA ALA A 427 7.36 -27.99 -16.32
C ALA A 427 6.48 -26.79 -15.97
N GLU A 428 5.73 -26.89 -14.86
CA GLU A 428 4.87 -25.81 -14.39
C GLU A 428 5.65 -24.57 -13.95
N ILE A 429 6.71 -24.75 -13.16
CA ILE A 429 7.60 -23.64 -12.77
C ILE A 429 8.16 -22.95 -14.02
N THR A 430 8.57 -23.73 -15.02
CA THR A 430 9.14 -23.17 -16.26
C THR A 430 8.10 -22.37 -17.03
N ARG A 431 6.87 -22.86 -17.14
CA ARG A 431 5.74 -22.16 -17.76
C ARG A 431 5.40 -20.85 -17.05
N VAL A 432 5.35 -20.86 -15.72
CA VAL A 432 4.99 -19.67 -14.92
C VAL A 432 6.07 -18.58 -14.99
N LEU A 433 7.35 -18.97 -15.01
CA LEU A 433 8.48 -18.04 -15.08
C LEU A 433 8.80 -17.57 -16.51
N GLU A 434 8.15 -18.12 -17.53
CA GLU A 434 8.38 -17.76 -18.92
C GLU A 434 8.15 -16.25 -19.14
N GLY A 435 9.10 -15.60 -19.82
CA GLY A 435 9.06 -14.17 -20.11
C GLY A 435 9.28 -13.22 -18.93
N LEU A 436 9.56 -13.72 -17.72
CA LEU A 436 9.80 -12.87 -16.56
C LEU A 436 11.23 -12.30 -16.54
N GLU A 437 11.34 -11.01 -16.25
CA GLU A 437 12.62 -10.36 -15.96
C GLU A 437 13.05 -10.60 -14.50
N LEU A 438 13.65 -11.76 -14.26
CA LEU A 438 14.10 -12.14 -12.92
C LEU A 438 15.23 -11.23 -12.41
N ARG A 439 15.20 -10.91 -11.11
CA ARG A 439 16.27 -10.11 -10.49
C ARG A 439 17.65 -10.74 -10.72
N LYS A 440 18.65 -9.88 -10.92
CA LYS A 440 20.04 -10.32 -10.88
C LYS A 440 20.41 -10.74 -9.45
N PRO A 441 21.35 -11.68 -9.27
CA PRO A 441 21.87 -11.99 -7.94
C PRO A 441 22.37 -10.70 -7.31
N ILE A 442 21.83 -10.34 -6.15
CA ILE A 442 22.42 -9.29 -5.32
C ILE A 442 23.84 -9.78 -5.03
N SER A 443 24.84 -8.99 -5.44
CA SER A 443 26.26 -9.29 -5.31
C SER A 443 26.52 -9.91 -3.94
N GLN A 444 26.71 -11.23 -3.93
CA GLN A 444 26.62 -12.02 -2.72
C GLN A 444 27.63 -11.47 -1.71
N VAL A 445 27.21 -11.28 -0.45
CA VAL A 445 28.16 -11.33 0.66
C VAL A 445 28.89 -12.67 0.50
N PRO A 446 30.19 -12.69 0.22
CA PRO A 446 30.88 -13.92 -0.10
C PRO A 446 30.78 -14.88 1.09
N ARG A 447 30.32 -16.10 0.84
CA ARG A 447 30.24 -17.12 1.89
C ARG A 447 31.64 -17.57 2.29
N LEU A 448 32.15 -16.97 3.36
CA LEU A 448 33.35 -17.41 4.04
C LEU A 448 33.01 -18.57 4.97
N THR A 449 33.81 -19.62 4.96
CA THR A 449 33.79 -20.67 5.99
C THR A 449 34.20 -20.08 7.34
N ALA A 450 33.91 -20.78 8.45
CA ALA A 450 34.34 -20.32 9.77
C ALA A 450 35.87 -20.12 9.89
N ALA A 451 36.67 -20.88 9.11
CA ALA A 451 38.11 -20.68 9.04
C ALA A 451 38.48 -19.41 8.25
N GLU A 452 37.88 -19.23 7.07
CA GLU A 452 38.11 -18.05 6.22
C GLU A 452 37.64 -16.74 6.87
N ALA A 453 36.54 -16.76 7.62
CA ALA A 453 36.06 -15.61 8.38
C ALA A 453 37.06 -15.21 9.47
N ARG A 454 37.62 -16.18 10.21
CA ARG A 454 38.69 -15.92 11.18
C ARG A 454 39.95 -15.35 10.52
N VAL A 455 40.29 -15.83 9.32
CA VAL A 455 41.40 -15.27 8.53
C VAL A 455 41.12 -13.82 8.12
N LEU A 456 39.89 -13.51 7.66
CA LEU A 456 39.51 -12.15 7.30
C LEU A 456 39.61 -11.18 8.49
N GLN A 457 39.20 -11.61 9.68
CA GLN A 457 39.35 -10.83 10.92
C GLN A 457 40.83 -10.55 11.23
N GLN A 458 41.70 -11.55 11.06
CA GLN A 458 43.13 -11.38 11.24
C GLN A 458 43.77 -10.47 10.18
N LEU A 459 43.28 -10.50 8.93
CA LEU A 459 43.75 -9.61 7.87
C LEU A 459 43.49 -8.12 8.18
N ALA A 460 42.47 -7.81 8.99
CA ALA A 460 42.13 -6.46 9.40
C ALA A 460 43.03 -5.89 10.51
N THR A 461 43.82 -6.74 11.20
CA THR A 461 44.84 -6.30 12.17
C THR A 461 46.13 -5.87 11.47
N GLU A 462 47.14 -5.37 12.19
CA GLU A 462 48.49 -5.10 11.64
C GLU A 462 49.43 -6.32 11.67
N ASN A 463 48.94 -7.51 12.05
CA ASN A 463 49.76 -8.70 12.20
C ASN A 463 50.43 -9.14 10.88
N SER A 464 51.65 -9.65 10.98
CA SER A 464 52.33 -10.36 9.88
C SER A 464 51.69 -11.72 9.64
N HIS A 465 51.87 -12.31 8.45
CA HIS A 465 51.36 -13.64 8.15
C HIS A 465 51.84 -14.72 9.13
N SER A 466 53.04 -14.59 9.71
CA SER A 466 53.55 -15.55 10.71
C SER A 466 52.76 -15.45 12.02
N GLN A 467 52.54 -14.23 12.51
CA GLN A 467 51.76 -13.97 13.73
C GLN A 467 50.29 -14.37 13.56
N MET A 468 49.72 -14.13 12.38
CA MET A 468 48.36 -14.57 12.05
C MET A 468 48.24 -16.10 12.07
N ALA A 469 49.23 -16.82 11.54
CA ALA A 469 49.23 -18.28 11.50
C ALA A 469 49.31 -18.87 12.91
N GLU A 470 50.17 -18.30 13.76
CA GLU A 470 50.30 -18.64 15.18
C GLU A 470 48.99 -18.38 15.94
N THR A 471 48.42 -17.18 15.80
CA THR A 471 47.13 -16.79 16.43
C THR A 471 45.98 -17.73 16.04
N LEU A 472 45.97 -18.21 14.80
CA LEU A 472 44.93 -19.10 14.29
C LEU A 472 45.21 -20.59 14.56
N GLY A 473 46.40 -20.94 15.07
CA GLY A 473 46.81 -22.32 15.31
C GLY A 473 46.96 -23.16 14.04
N ILE A 474 47.37 -22.55 12.92
CA ILE A 474 47.52 -23.21 11.61
C ILE A 474 48.91 -23.00 11.01
N SER A 475 49.31 -23.86 10.06
CA SER A 475 50.59 -23.68 9.37
C SER A 475 50.59 -22.43 8.46
N PRO A 476 51.74 -21.78 8.23
CA PRO A 476 51.85 -20.65 7.29
C PRO A 476 51.37 -20.97 5.86
N ASN A 477 51.54 -22.22 5.41
CA ASN A 477 51.06 -22.66 4.10
C ASN A 477 49.53 -22.80 4.05
N THR A 478 48.92 -23.28 5.14
CA THR A 478 47.46 -23.32 5.29
C THR A 478 46.90 -21.90 5.29
N LEU A 479 47.55 -20.96 5.98
CA LEU A 479 47.13 -19.56 6.00
C LEU A 479 47.18 -18.95 4.59
N LYS A 480 48.28 -19.10 3.84
CA LYS A 480 48.40 -18.58 2.46
C LYS A 480 47.28 -19.11 1.56
N THR A 481 46.96 -20.39 1.69
CA THR A 481 45.84 -20.99 0.94
C THR A 481 44.51 -20.37 1.33
N GLN A 482 44.23 -20.19 2.63
CA GLN A 482 43.00 -19.56 3.10
C GLN A 482 42.90 -18.07 2.71
N ILE A 483 44.00 -17.31 2.74
CA ILE A 483 44.03 -15.92 2.26
C ILE A 483 43.66 -15.84 0.77
N ARG A 484 44.21 -16.71 -0.07
CA ARG A 484 43.84 -16.78 -1.50
C ARG A 484 42.36 -17.10 -1.69
N GLN A 485 41.81 -18.01 -0.89
CA GLN A 485 40.39 -18.33 -0.92
C GLN A 485 39.53 -17.13 -0.51
N VAL A 486 39.92 -16.43 0.55
CA VAL A 486 39.26 -15.19 1.01
C VAL A 486 39.30 -14.12 -0.08
N TYR A 487 40.46 -13.85 -0.67
CA TYR A 487 40.62 -12.86 -1.75
C TYR A 487 39.76 -13.21 -2.95
N ARG A 488 39.79 -14.47 -3.40
CA ARG A 488 38.96 -14.95 -4.50
C ARG A 488 37.47 -14.79 -4.20
N LYS A 489 37.04 -15.13 -2.99
CA LYS A 489 35.63 -15.01 -2.57
C LYS A 489 35.20 -13.55 -2.46
N LEU A 490 36.05 -12.68 -1.93
CA LEU A 490 35.81 -11.23 -1.82
C LEU A 490 36.04 -10.46 -3.13
N ASN A 491 36.45 -11.14 -4.20
CA ASN A 491 36.88 -10.52 -5.45
C ASN A 491 37.92 -9.41 -5.23
N ALA A 492 38.86 -9.66 -4.30
CA ALA A 492 39.94 -8.75 -3.92
C ALA A 492 41.28 -9.29 -4.41
N THR A 493 42.23 -8.39 -4.69
CA THR A 493 43.58 -8.70 -5.15
C THR A 493 44.65 -8.39 -4.10
N SER A 494 44.30 -7.67 -3.04
CA SER A 494 45.23 -7.23 -2.00
C SER A 494 44.63 -7.26 -0.59
N ARG A 495 45.48 -7.21 0.45
CA ARG A 495 45.06 -7.14 1.87
C ARG A 495 44.17 -5.92 2.14
N PRO A 496 44.53 -4.68 1.73
CA PRO A 496 43.68 -3.53 1.96
C PRO A 496 42.32 -3.68 1.27
N GLU A 497 42.29 -4.14 0.02
CA GLU A 497 41.05 -4.33 -0.74
C GLU A 497 40.14 -5.40 -0.13
N ALA A 498 40.71 -6.50 0.37
CA ALA A 498 39.97 -7.54 1.07
C ALA A 498 39.40 -7.05 2.41
N VAL A 499 40.15 -6.24 3.16
CA VAL A 499 39.69 -5.64 4.42
C VAL A 499 38.59 -4.62 4.16
N ILE A 500 38.78 -3.69 3.21
CA ILE A 500 37.75 -2.70 2.82
C ILE A 500 36.48 -3.41 2.38
N THR A 501 36.60 -4.41 1.51
CA THR A 501 35.46 -5.19 1.03
C THR A 501 34.81 -5.98 2.17
N GLY A 502 35.61 -6.58 3.06
CA GLY A 502 35.14 -7.28 4.26
C GLY A 502 34.41 -6.38 5.24
N SER A 503 34.89 -5.15 5.47
CA SER A 503 34.26 -4.15 6.34
C SER A 503 32.96 -3.64 5.75
N ARG A 504 32.93 -3.28 4.46
CA ARG A 504 31.70 -2.87 3.74
C ARG A 504 30.62 -3.95 3.80
N LEU A 505 31.02 -5.22 3.79
CA LEU A 505 30.09 -6.36 3.86
C LEU A 505 29.77 -6.82 5.30
N GLY A 506 30.28 -6.13 6.33
CA GLY A 506 30.06 -6.48 7.75
C GLY A 506 30.69 -7.80 8.18
N LEU A 507 31.70 -8.29 7.44
CA LEU A 507 32.41 -9.55 7.71
C LEU A 507 33.64 -9.35 8.60
N VAL A 508 34.10 -8.11 8.78
CA VAL A 508 35.13 -7.68 9.74
C VAL A 508 34.41 -6.99 10.91
N ARG A 509 34.81 -7.30 12.15
CA ARG A 509 34.28 -6.62 13.34
C ARG A 509 35.26 -5.51 13.69
N GLU A 510 34.77 -4.30 13.91
CA GLU A 510 35.55 -3.22 14.53
C GLU A 510 35.97 -3.56 15.95
#